data_AF-A0A8E2ATB7-F1
#
_entry.id   AF-A0A8E2ATB7-F1
#
_cell.length_a   1.000
_cell.length_b   1.000
_cell.length_c   1.000
_cell.angle_alpha   90.00
_cell.angle_beta   90.00
_cell.angle_gamma   90.00
#
_symmetry.space_group_name_H-M   'P 1'
#
loop_
_entity.id
_entity.type
_entity.pdbx_description
1 polymer ?
#
loop_
_entity_poly.entity_id
_entity_poly.type
_entity_poly.pdbx_seq_one_letter_code
_entity_poly.pdbx_strand_id
1 'polypeptide(L)'
;PFINYFPRADIHELLSLDILHQLIKGTFRDHLVTWMENYLKKKHGLTQAAVILADIDCRISAAPLFSNLWRFSEGRRFKQWTGDDSKALMRVFLPAIVNYVPDNMVKAIGVFLDFCYIARCNVYTDSTLDILENALN
;
A
#
# COMPACT_ATOMS: atom_id res chain seq x y z
N PRO A 1 -23.33 -28.08 -1.72
CA PRO A 1 -22.53 -26.84 -1.91
C PRO A 1 -23.15 -25.97 -3.02
N PHE A 2 -23.39 -24.69 -2.74
CA PHE A 2 -23.85 -23.72 -3.73
C PHE A 2 -22.83 -23.70 -4.89
N ILE A 3 -23.27 -23.96 -6.13
CA ILE A 3 -22.48 -23.84 -7.39
C ILE A 3 -21.57 -25.03 -7.78
N ASN A 4 -21.73 -26.23 -7.19
CA ASN A 4 -20.95 -27.42 -7.61
C ASN A 4 -21.25 -27.94 -9.05
N TYR A 5 -22.20 -27.34 -9.76
CA TYR A 5 -22.67 -27.79 -11.08
C TYR A 5 -22.23 -26.87 -12.23
N PHE A 6 -21.50 -25.78 -11.97
CA PHE A 6 -21.00 -24.94 -13.04
C PHE A 6 -19.69 -25.53 -13.61
N PRO A 7 -19.67 -25.98 -14.87
CA PRO A 7 -18.55 -26.75 -15.43
C PRO A 7 -17.25 -25.93 -15.65
N ARG A 8 -17.23 -24.65 -15.26
CA ARG A 8 -16.12 -23.70 -15.49
C ARG A 8 -15.91 -22.69 -14.36
N ALA A 9 -16.50 -22.89 -13.18
CA ALA A 9 -16.35 -21.95 -12.07
C ALA A 9 -16.28 -22.71 -10.74
N ASP A 10 -15.07 -23.01 -10.29
CA ASP A 10 -14.83 -23.46 -8.93
C ASP A 10 -14.74 -22.23 -8.02
N ILE A 11 -15.70 -22.08 -7.11
CA ILE A 11 -15.71 -20.98 -6.13
C ILE A 11 -14.48 -21.00 -5.21
N HIS A 12 -13.87 -22.17 -4.98
CA HIS A 12 -12.64 -22.28 -4.21
C HIS A 12 -11.44 -21.68 -4.96
N GLU A 13 -11.46 -21.69 -6.29
CA GLU A 13 -10.49 -20.99 -7.16
C GLU A 13 -10.91 -19.52 -7.40
N LEU A 14 -12.21 -19.20 -7.30
CA LEU A 14 -12.79 -17.88 -7.55
C LEU A 14 -12.84 -16.96 -6.32
N LEU A 15 -12.34 -17.43 -5.16
CA LEU A 15 -12.08 -16.61 -3.98
C LEU A 15 -10.89 -15.68 -4.29
N SER A 16 -11.14 -14.69 -5.15
CA SER A 16 -10.25 -13.56 -5.37
C SER A 16 -9.86 -13.03 -3.99
N LEU A 17 -8.54 -12.95 -3.72
CA LEU A 17 -8.02 -12.36 -2.50
C LEU A 17 -8.78 -11.07 -2.22
N ASP A 18 -9.20 -10.86 -0.98
CA ASP A 18 -9.74 -9.58 -0.57
C ASP A 18 -8.60 -8.56 -0.57
N ILE A 19 -8.34 -7.97 -1.74
CA ILE A 19 -7.27 -7.02 -1.98
C ILE A 19 -7.38 -5.84 -1.02
N LEU A 20 -8.61 -5.43 -0.68
CA LEU A 20 -8.82 -4.30 0.22
C LEU A 20 -8.44 -4.66 1.65
N HIS A 21 -8.92 -5.78 2.18
CA HIS A 21 -8.66 -6.15 3.57
C HIS A 21 -7.29 -6.79 3.79
N GLN A 22 -6.84 -7.66 2.89
CA GLN A 22 -5.58 -8.38 3.08
C GLN A 22 -4.39 -7.53 2.64
N LEU A 23 -4.38 -7.10 1.38
CA LEU A 23 -3.22 -6.44 0.80
C LEU A 23 -3.10 -4.99 1.29
N ILE A 24 -4.20 -4.23 1.20
CA ILE A 24 -4.17 -2.80 1.48
C ILE A 24 -4.29 -2.54 2.99
N LYS A 25 -5.30 -3.10 3.67
CA LYS A 25 -5.43 -2.89 5.11
C LYS A 25 -4.39 -3.69 5.89
N GLY A 26 -4.29 -5.00 5.65
CA GLY A 26 -3.36 -5.87 6.36
C GLY A 26 -1.90 -5.53 6.04
N THR A 27 -1.47 -5.65 4.78
CA THR A 27 -0.04 -5.55 4.47
C THR A 27 0.45 -4.11 4.40
N PHE A 28 -0.21 -3.21 3.66
CA PHE A 28 0.27 -1.83 3.54
C PHE A 28 0.16 -1.06 4.85
N ARG A 29 -1.04 -0.99 5.44
CA ARG A 29 -1.26 -0.19 6.65
C ARG A 29 -0.71 -0.88 7.90
N ASP A 30 -1.18 -2.09 8.20
CA ASP A 30 -0.91 -2.71 9.51
C ASP A 30 0.52 -3.28 9.60
N HIS A 31 1.17 -3.56 8.47
CA HIS A 31 2.56 -4.04 8.44
C HIS A 31 3.56 -3.00 7.92
N LEU A 32 3.46 -2.51 6.68
CA LEU A 32 4.52 -1.68 6.08
C LEU A 32 4.65 -0.30 6.75
N VAL A 33 3.54 0.40 6.98
CA VAL A 33 3.57 1.70 7.68
C VAL A 33 4.10 1.51 9.11
N THR A 34 3.64 0.49 9.83
CA THR A 34 4.12 0.19 11.19
C THR A 34 5.61 -0.20 11.21
N TRP A 35 6.08 -0.99 10.23
CA TRP A 35 7.48 -1.35 10.10
C TRP A 35 8.37 -0.11 9.91
N MET A 36 7.94 0.83 9.06
CA MET A 36 8.62 2.11 8.85
C MET A 36 8.66 2.97 10.12
N GLU A 37 7.55 3.09 10.83
CA GLU A 37 7.49 3.81 12.09
C GLU A 37 8.43 3.21 13.14
N ASN A 38 8.46 1.89 13.24
CA ASN A 38 9.35 1.17 14.17
C ASN A 38 10.82 1.36 13.81
N TYR A 39 11.14 1.33 12.52
CA TYR A 39 12.49 1.63 12.05
C TYR A 39 12.93 3.05 12.43
N LEU A 40 12.09 4.06 12.18
CA LEU A 40 12.41 5.45 12.51
C LEU A 40 12.59 5.65 14.02
N LYS A 41 11.71 5.06 14.84
CA LYS A 41 11.82 5.08 16.31
C LYS A 41 13.11 4.42 16.78
N LYS A 42 13.49 3.29 16.19
CA LYS A 42 14.73 2.57 16.52
C LYS A 42 15.99 3.34 16.12
N LYS A 43 15.98 4.00 14.96
CA LYS A 43 17.15 4.69 14.41
C LYS A 43 17.39 6.07 15.04
N HIS A 44 16.32 6.83 15.29
CA HIS A 44 16.42 8.24 15.69
C HIS A 44 15.94 8.49 17.13
N GLY A 45 15.36 7.51 17.80
CA GLY A 45 14.69 7.68 19.09
C GLY A 45 13.29 8.29 18.94
N LEU A 46 12.49 8.22 20.01
CA LEU A 46 11.05 8.56 19.96
C LEU A 46 10.80 10.02 19.56
N THR A 47 11.57 10.97 20.12
CA THR A 47 11.36 12.41 19.90
C THR A 47 11.66 12.80 18.46
N GLN A 48 12.82 12.39 17.94
CA GLN A 48 13.21 12.73 16.57
C GLN A 48 12.36 11.97 15.54
N ALA A 49 11.98 10.72 15.83
CA ALA A 49 11.05 9.98 14.99
C ALA A 49 9.69 10.68 14.89
N ALA A 50 9.18 11.28 15.97
CA ALA A 50 7.93 12.04 15.94
C ALA A 50 8.02 13.26 15.02
N VAL A 51 9.16 13.98 15.03
CA VAL A 51 9.42 15.11 14.12
C VAL A 51 9.46 14.65 12.66
N ILE A 52 10.16 13.55 12.37
CA ILE A 52 10.22 12.98 11.02
C ILE A 52 8.84 12.53 10.54
N LEU A 53 8.08 11.85 11.40
CA LEU A 53 6.72 11.40 11.06
C LEU A 53 5.78 12.58 10.79
N ALA A 54 5.93 13.70 11.51
CA ALA A 54 5.20 14.92 11.24
C ALA A 54 5.60 15.56 9.91
N ASP A 55 6.89 15.55 9.55
CA ASP A 55 7.34 16.02 8.23
C ASP A 55 6.77 15.15 7.09
N ILE A 56 6.78 13.82 7.26
CA ILE A 56 6.15 12.89 6.32
C ILE A 56 4.66 13.22 6.15
N ASP A 57 3.94 13.47 7.24
CA ASP A 57 2.53 13.87 7.19
C ASP A 57 2.36 15.21 6.45
N CYS A 58 3.23 16.20 6.70
CA CYS A 58 3.25 17.46 5.95
C CYS A 58 3.52 17.26 4.45
N ARG A 59 4.44 16.39 4.05
CA ARG A 59 4.72 16.07 2.64
C ARG A 59 3.51 15.44 1.94
N ILE A 60 2.81 14.55 2.65
CA ILE A 60 1.58 13.91 2.15
C ILE A 60 0.48 14.97 1.96
N SER A 61 0.34 15.89 2.91
CA SER A 61 -0.62 17.00 2.83
C SER A 61 -0.27 18.02 1.73
N ALA A 62 1.02 18.21 1.44
CA ALA A 62 1.52 19.13 0.42
C ALA A 62 1.52 18.54 -1.00
N ALA A 63 1.18 17.25 -1.17
CA ALA A 63 1.13 16.61 -2.48
C ALA A 63 0.18 17.38 -3.43
N PRO A 64 0.61 17.64 -4.69
CA PRO A 64 -0.18 18.45 -5.61
C PRO A 64 -1.53 17.80 -5.92
N LEU A 65 -2.54 18.64 -6.09
CA LEU A 65 -3.88 18.24 -6.49
C LEU A 65 -3.82 17.68 -7.91
N PHE A 66 -3.88 16.36 -8.05
CA PHE A 66 -4.17 15.72 -9.33
C PHE A 66 -5.68 15.51 -9.46
N SER A 67 -6.19 15.49 -10.68
CA SER A 67 -7.56 15.08 -10.94
C SER A 67 -7.81 13.70 -10.33
N ASN A 68 -8.81 13.57 -9.46
CA ASN A 68 -9.17 12.38 -8.67
C ASN A 68 -8.25 12.04 -7.48
N LEU A 69 -7.44 12.98 -6.97
CA LEU A 69 -6.72 12.84 -5.69
C LEU A 69 -7.36 13.73 -4.61
N TRP A 70 -7.84 13.10 -3.54
CA TRP A 70 -8.41 13.77 -2.37
C TRP A 70 -7.29 14.41 -1.53
N ARG A 71 -7.55 15.60 -0.95
CA ARG A 71 -6.60 16.25 -0.03
C ARG A 71 -6.49 15.46 1.29
N PHE A 72 -5.26 15.19 1.70
CA PHE A 72 -4.93 14.66 3.02
C PHE A 72 -4.70 15.82 4.00
N SER A 73 -5.75 16.46 4.51
CA SER A 73 -5.58 17.59 5.45
C SER A 73 -4.94 17.19 6.79
N GLU A 74 -5.01 15.90 7.17
CA GLU A 74 -4.42 15.36 8.42
C GLU A 74 -3.28 14.34 8.16
N GLY A 75 -2.75 14.28 6.93
CA GLY A 75 -1.68 13.34 6.57
C GLY A 75 -2.12 11.88 6.67
N ARG A 76 -1.36 11.03 7.37
CA ARG A 76 -1.67 9.59 7.55
C ARG A 76 -2.69 9.30 8.65
N ARG A 77 -3.12 10.29 9.43
CA ARG A 77 -3.91 10.06 10.65
C ARG A 77 -5.42 10.03 10.39
N PHE A 78 -5.91 8.97 9.75
CA PHE A 78 -7.35 8.79 9.59
C PHE A 78 -7.98 8.03 10.76
N LYS A 79 -9.06 8.60 11.32
CA LYS A 79 -9.91 7.95 12.32
C LYS A 79 -10.63 6.71 11.74
N GLN A 80 -10.92 6.73 10.44
CA GLN A 80 -11.47 5.61 9.68
C GLN A 80 -10.94 5.69 8.25
N TRP A 81 -10.30 4.62 7.77
CA TRP A 81 -9.79 4.54 6.40
C TRP A 81 -10.86 4.00 5.47
N THR A 82 -11.20 4.74 4.41
CA THR A 82 -11.94 4.15 3.28
C THR A 82 -10.98 3.51 2.28
N GLY A 83 -11.51 2.68 1.39
CA GLY A 83 -10.72 2.09 0.31
C GLY A 83 -10.13 3.14 -0.63
N ASP A 84 -10.78 4.29 -0.79
CA ASP A 84 -10.28 5.38 -1.63
C ASP A 84 -9.18 6.19 -0.94
N ASP A 85 -9.29 6.43 0.37
CA ASP A 85 -8.23 7.05 1.18
C ASP A 85 -6.93 6.23 1.11
N SER A 86 -7.07 4.90 1.18
CA SER A 86 -5.93 3.98 1.13
C SER A 86 -5.21 4.03 -0.22
N LYS A 87 -5.97 4.04 -1.33
CA LYS A 87 -5.39 4.16 -2.68
C LYS A 87 -4.71 5.50 -2.90
N ALA A 88 -5.33 6.59 -2.44
CA ALA A 88 -4.76 7.91 -2.58
C ALA A 88 -3.47 8.04 -1.76
N LEU A 89 -3.40 7.43 -0.56
CA LEU A 89 -2.17 7.42 0.23
C LEU A 89 -1.06 6.66 -0.51
N MET A 90 -1.35 5.46 -1.02
CA MET A 90 -0.37 4.63 -1.72
C MET A 90 0.35 5.39 -2.85
N ARG A 91 -0.35 6.30 -3.55
CA ARG A 91 0.22 7.12 -4.64
C ARG A 91 1.20 8.19 -4.17
N VAL A 92 1.02 8.73 -2.96
CA VAL A 92 1.84 9.84 -2.42
C VAL A 92 2.84 9.36 -1.37
N PHE A 93 2.77 8.10 -0.95
CA PHE A 93 3.57 7.56 0.14
C PHE A 93 5.05 7.42 -0.18
N LEU A 94 5.39 6.89 -1.37
CA LEU A 94 6.77 6.74 -1.84
C LEU A 94 7.57 8.06 -1.77
N PRO A 95 7.16 9.16 -2.42
CA PRO A 95 7.93 10.40 -2.37
C PRO A 95 7.96 11.02 -0.95
N ALA A 96 6.99 10.73 -0.10
CA ALA A 96 6.96 11.24 1.27
C ALA A 96 8.05 10.63 2.17
N ILE A 97 8.40 9.35 1.95
CA ILE A 97 9.37 8.63 2.79
C ILE A 97 10.83 8.74 2.30
N VAL A 98 11.05 9.20 1.06
CA VAL A 98 12.40 9.35 0.48
C VAL A 98 13.24 10.29 1.37
N ASN A 99 14.51 9.91 1.56
CA ASN A 99 15.50 10.52 2.46
C ASN A 99 15.30 10.28 3.96
N TYR A 100 14.21 9.64 4.40
CA TYR A 100 14.01 9.27 5.81
C TYR A 100 14.30 7.80 6.10
N VAL A 101 14.03 6.93 5.12
CA VAL A 101 14.29 5.50 5.20
C VAL A 101 15.38 5.11 4.20
N PRO A 102 16.11 4.00 4.42
CA PRO A 102 17.20 3.62 3.53
C PRO A 102 16.64 3.14 2.18
N ASP A 103 17.43 3.28 1.12
CA ASP A 103 16.97 3.06 -0.26
C ASP A 103 16.41 1.66 -0.52
N ASN A 104 16.95 0.65 0.17
CA ASN A 104 16.43 -0.72 0.12
C ASN A 104 14.99 -0.82 0.65
N MET A 105 14.65 -0.04 1.68
CA MET A 105 13.31 0.02 2.24
C MET A 105 12.35 0.76 1.30
N VAL A 106 12.80 1.84 0.65
CA VAL A 106 12.04 2.53 -0.39
C VAL A 106 11.75 1.58 -1.56
N LYS A 107 12.76 0.83 -2.02
CA LYS A 107 12.62 -0.18 -3.08
C LYS A 107 11.61 -1.27 -2.72
N ALA A 108 11.71 -1.83 -1.51
CA ALA A 108 10.78 -2.88 -1.06
C ALA A 108 9.32 -2.38 -1.03
N ILE A 109 9.10 -1.14 -0.55
CA ILE A 109 7.78 -0.53 -0.55
C ILE A 109 7.30 -0.27 -1.98
N GLY A 110 8.19 0.20 -2.88
CA GLY A 110 7.85 0.42 -4.29
C GLY A 110 7.42 -0.85 -5.00
N VAL A 111 8.22 -1.91 -4.87
CA VAL A 111 7.90 -3.25 -5.36
C VAL A 111 6.54 -3.74 -4.89
N PHE A 112 6.25 -3.58 -3.59
CA PHE A 112 4.95 -3.97 -3.05
C PHE A 112 3.80 -3.14 -3.64
N LEU A 113 3.99 -1.84 -3.85
CA LEU A 113 2.98 -0.99 -4.48
C LEU A 113 2.72 -1.37 -5.95
N ASP A 114 3.76 -1.75 -6.69
CA ASP A 114 3.64 -2.26 -8.05
C ASP A 114 2.89 -3.59 -8.09
N PHE A 115 3.21 -4.51 -7.17
CA PHE A 115 2.46 -5.75 -6.98
C PHE A 115 0.97 -5.45 -6.71
N CYS A 116 0.67 -4.51 -5.80
CA CYS A 116 -0.70 -4.11 -5.50
C CYS A 116 -1.43 -3.52 -6.71
N TYR A 117 -0.71 -2.81 -7.58
CA TYR A 117 -1.28 -2.24 -8.79
C TYR A 117 -1.68 -3.34 -9.78
N ILE A 118 -0.79 -4.30 -10.00
CA ILE A 118 -1.03 -5.43 -10.93
C ILE A 118 -2.10 -6.37 -10.37
N ALA A 119 -2.08 -6.67 -9.07
CA ALA A 119 -3.08 -7.50 -8.39
C ALA A 119 -4.49 -6.87 -8.38
N ARG A 120 -4.65 -5.63 -8.87
CA ARG A 120 -5.96 -4.98 -9.03
C ARG A 120 -6.45 -5.00 -10.48
N CYS A 121 -5.69 -5.54 -11.42
CA CYS A 121 -6.14 -5.71 -12.80
C CYS A 121 -7.33 -6.67 -12.84
N ASN A 122 -8.32 -6.32 -13.67
CA ASN A 122 -9.55 -7.10 -13.86
C ASN A 122 -9.37 -8.27 -14.85
N VAL A 123 -8.25 -8.30 -15.56
CA VAL A 123 -7.88 -9.33 -16.52
C VAL A 123 -6.45 -9.73 -16.21
N TYR A 124 -6.23 -11.01 -15.94
CA TYR A 124 -4.91 -11.60 -15.81
C TYR A 124 -4.61 -12.36 -17.10
N THR A 125 -3.42 -12.15 -17.64
CA THR A 125 -2.84 -13.02 -18.66
C THR A 125 -1.68 -13.78 -18.05
N ASP A 126 -1.21 -14.85 -18.69
CA ASP A 126 -0.02 -15.59 -18.23
C ASP A 126 1.18 -14.65 -18.02
N SER A 127 1.36 -13.67 -18.91
CA SER A 127 2.38 -12.63 -18.76
C SER A 127 2.19 -11.73 -17.53
N THR A 128 0.96 -11.49 -17.09
CA THR A 128 0.64 -10.71 -15.89
C THR A 128 0.93 -11.50 -14.62
N LEU A 129 0.74 -12.82 -14.67
CA LEU A 129 1.10 -13.73 -13.59
C LEU A 129 2.62 -13.84 -13.44
N ASP A 130 3.36 -13.92 -14.55
CA ASP A 130 4.83 -13.87 -14.54
C ASP A 130 5.34 -12.55 -13.93
N ILE A 131 4.71 -11.41 -14.24
CA ILE A 131 5.09 -10.12 -13.65
C ILE A 131 4.77 -10.10 -12.15
N LEU A 132 3.64 -10.68 -11.70
CA LEU A 132 3.30 -10.78 -10.28
C LEU A 132 4.32 -11.63 -9.51
N GLU A 133 4.74 -12.76 -10.08
CA GLU A 133 5.74 -13.64 -9.47
C GLU A 133 7.12 -12.97 -9.42
N ASN A 134 7.50 -12.25 -10.49
CA ASN A 134 8.76 -11.51 -10.53
C ASN A 134 8.75 -10.23 -9.70
N ALA A 135 7.59 -9.65 -9.40
CA ALA A 135 7.52 -8.41 -8.63
C ALA A 135 8.12 -8.59 -7.23
N LEU A 136 7.88 -9.73 -6.58
CA LEU A 136 8.26 -9.96 -5.18
C LEU A 136 9.57 -10.76 -4.98
N ASN A 137 10.23 -11.18 -6.07
CA ASN A 137 11.51 -11.91 -6.07
C ASN A 137 12.72 -10.96 -6.20
#